data_AF-A0A355BIE1-F1
#
_entry.id   AF-A0A355BIE1-F1
#
_cell.length_a   1.000
_cell.length_b   1.000
_cell.length_c   1.000
_cell.angle_alpha   90.00
_cell.angle_beta   90.00
_cell.angle_gamma   90.00
#
_symmetry.space_group_name_H-M   'P 1'
#
loop_
_entity.id
_entity.type
_entity.pdbx_description
1 polymer ?
#
loop_
_entity_poly.entity_id
_entity_poly.type
_entity_poly.pdbx_seq_one_letter_code
_entity_poly.pdbx_strand_id
1 'polypeptide(L)'
;MGLVEARTERTKWFLADRFGMFIHWGLYAIPARGEWVRKAENLSNEDYQPYFEEFNPTAYDPKAWAAAAKAAGMRYAVLTAKHHDG
;
A
#
# COMPACT_ATOMS: atom_id res chain seq x y z
N MET A 1 13.33 -10.27 29.75
CA MET A 1 12.06 -10.40 29.01
C MET A 1 12.19 -11.57 28.05
N GLY A 2 11.28 -12.54 28.10
CA GLY A 2 11.33 -13.70 27.20
C GLY A 2 10.94 -13.33 25.76
N LEU A 3 11.34 -14.13 24.76
CA LEU A 3 10.99 -13.90 23.34
C LEU A 3 9.47 -13.80 23.11
N VAL A 4 8.70 -14.67 23.77
CA VAL A 4 7.23 -14.68 23.68
C VAL A 4 6.64 -13.42 24.29
N GLU A 5 7.14 -13.01 25.46
CA GLU A 5 6.70 -11.83 26.17
C GLU A 5 6.95 -10.55 25.34
N ALA A 6 8.15 -10.39 24.81
CA ALA A 6 8.49 -9.26 23.93
C ALA A 6 7.65 -9.22 22.65
N ARG A 7 7.27 -10.38 22.10
CA ARG A 7 6.34 -10.47 20.96
C ARG A 7 4.92 -10.05 21.35
N THR A 8 4.41 -10.59 22.45
CA THR A 8 3.06 -10.28 22.92
C THR A 8 2.92 -8.79 23.19
N GLU A 9 3.88 -8.19 23.91
CA GLU A 9 3.86 -6.76 24.25
C GLU A 9 3.81 -5.87 23.00
N ARG A 10 4.70 -6.08 22.02
CA ARG A 10 4.73 -5.24 20.82
C ARG A 10 3.48 -5.35 19.95
N THR A 11 2.69 -6.43 20.09
CA THR A 11 1.46 -6.65 19.32
C THR A 11 0.18 -6.18 20.02
N LYS A 12 0.25 -5.77 21.29
CA LYS A 12 -0.94 -5.37 22.06
C LYS A 12 -1.74 -4.25 21.39
N TRP A 13 -1.06 -3.21 20.91
CA TRP A 13 -1.71 -2.09 20.24
C TRP A 13 -2.46 -2.56 18.98
N PHE A 14 -1.83 -3.41 18.15
CA PHE A 14 -2.40 -3.91 16.91
C PHE A 14 -3.67 -4.74 17.16
N LEU A 15 -3.65 -5.59 18.19
CA LEU A 15 -4.81 -6.35 18.63
C LEU A 15 -5.92 -5.46 19.22
N ALA A 16 -5.57 -4.37 19.91
CA ALA A 16 -6.53 -3.45 20.50
C ALA A 16 -7.20 -2.55 19.45
N ASP A 17 -6.42 -2.07 18.48
CA ASP A 17 -6.85 -1.10 17.48
C ASP A 17 -7.73 -1.71 16.37
N ARG A 18 -7.62 -3.02 16.12
CA ARG A 18 -8.49 -3.88 15.28
C ARG A 18 -8.62 -3.55 13.79
N PHE A 19 -8.69 -2.28 13.42
CA PHE A 19 -9.11 -1.81 12.11
C PHE A 19 -8.11 -0.81 11.53
N GLY A 20 -7.66 -1.06 10.31
CA GLY A 20 -6.68 -0.24 9.62
C GLY A 20 -6.91 -0.18 8.12
N MET A 21 -6.22 0.77 7.48
CA MET A 21 -6.23 0.99 6.04
C MET A 21 -5.10 0.21 5.38
N PHE A 22 -5.39 -0.46 4.26
CA PHE A 22 -4.35 -0.95 3.36
C PHE A 22 -4.42 -0.16 2.05
N ILE A 23 -3.31 0.45 1.66
CA ILE A 23 -3.16 1.23 0.43
C ILE A 23 -2.24 0.47 -0.52
N HIS A 24 -2.79 0.00 -1.63
CA HIS A 24 -2.05 -0.51 -2.77
C HIS A 24 -2.00 0.58 -3.82
N TRP A 25 -0.83 1.20 -3.96
CA TRP A 25 -0.59 2.23 -4.96
C TRP A 25 0.83 2.14 -5.52
N GLY A 26 0.93 2.33 -6.83
CA GLY A 26 2.16 2.20 -7.60
C GLY A 26 1.86 2.36 -9.09
N LEU A 27 2.81 1.99 -9.95
CA LEU A 27 2.69 2.15 -11.41
C LEU A 27 1.45 1.44 -11.97
N TYR A 28 1.07 0.29 -11.40
CA TYR A 28 -0.12 -0.48 -11.77
C TYR A 28 -1.45 0.28 -11.65
N ALA A 29 -1.47 1.44 -10.99
CA ALA A 29 -2.63 2.32 -10.97
C ALA A 29 -2.92 2.98 -12.33
N ILE A 30 -1.91 3.14 -13.19
CA ILE A 30 -2.08 3.72 -14.55
C ILE A 30 -2.80 2.74 -15.50
N PRO A 31 -2.34 1.48 -15.69
CA PRO A 31 -3.09 0.50 -16.49
C PRO A 31 -4.42 0.08 -15.86
N ALA A 32 -4.62 0.35 -14.56
CA ALA A 32 -5.89 0.27 -13.83
C ALA A 32 -6.64 -1.07 -13.90
N ARG A 33 -5.89 -2.18 -13.99
CA ARG A 33 -6.45 -3.55 -14.10
C ARG A 33 -5.76 -4.58 -13.20
N GLY A 34 -5.37 -4.12 -12.02
CA GLY A 34 -4.77 -4.94 -10.97
C GLY A 34 -3.24 -4.87 -10.94
N GLU A 35 -2.70 -5.01 -9.73
CA GLU A 35 -1.28 -4.95 -9.41
C GLU A 35 -0.45 -6.09 -10.02
N TRP A 36 -1.11 -7.14 -10.49
CA TRP A 36 -0.49 -8.28 -11.19
C TRP A 36 -0.47 -8.13 -12.72
N VAL A 37 -0.86 -6.98 -13.29
CA VAL A 37 -0.97 -6.78 -14.75
C VAL A 37 0.28 -7.22 -15.53
N ARG A 38 1.48 -6.95 -15.00
CA ARG A 38 2.75 -7.41 -15.61
C ARG A 38 2.78 -8.91 -15.82
N LYS A 39 2.35 -9.67 -14.80
CA LYS A 39 2.33 -11.13 -14.84
C LYS A 39 1.16 -11.66 -15.67
N ALA A 40 -0.02 -11.05 -15.53
CA ALA A 40 -1.22 -11.48 -16.22
C ALA A 40 -1.11 -11.32 -17.75
N GLU A 41 -0.42 -10.26 -18.20
CA GLU A 41 -0.29 -9.92 -19.62
C GLU A 41 1.11 -10.23 -20.19
N ASN A 42 2.01 -10.80 -19.39
CA ASN A 42 3.41 -11.07 -19.75
C ASN A 42 4.16 -9.83 -20.27
N LEU A 43 3.96 -8.68 -19.63
CA LEU A 43 4.63 -7.43 -20.00
C LEU A 43 6.12 -7.48 -19.65
N SER A 44 6.97 -7.16 -20.63
CA SER A 44 8.40 -6.92 -20.41
C SER A 44 8.64 -5.68 -19.56
N ASN A 45 9.91 -5.38 -19.24
CA ASN A 45 10.23 -4.11 -18.58
C ASN A 45 9.96 -2.94 -19.54
N GLU A 46 10.26 -3.13 -20.82
CA GLU A 46 10.09 -2.16 -21.89
C GLU A 46 8.61 -1.84 -22.10
N ASP A 47 7.73 -2.85 -22.04
CA ASP A 47 6.28 -2.65 -22.13
C ASP A 47 5.71 -1.88 -20.91
N TYR A 48 6.36 -1.99 -19.74
CA TYR A 48 5.90 -1.37 -18.49
C TYR A 48 6.53 0.00 -18.23
N GLN A 49 7.66 0.30 -18.89
CA GLN A 49 8.41 1.54 -18.77
C GLN A 49 7.58 2.81 -19.02
N PRO A 50 6.63 2.86 -19.98
CA PRO A 50 5.79 4.04 -20.18
C PRO A 50 5.03 4.45 -18.91
N TYR A 51 4.55 3.48 -18.10
CA TYR A 51 3.86 3.80 -16.85
C TYR A 51 4.79 4.47 -15.83
N PHE A 52 6.09 4.14 -15.83
CA PHE A 52 7.08 4.83 -15.00
C PHE A 52 7.25 6.29 -15.45
N GLU A 53 7.35 6.52 -16.76
CA GLU A 53 7.55 7.85 -17.34
C GLU A 53 6.33 8.76 -17.19
N GLU A 54 5.13 8.17 -17.21
CA GLU A 54 3.86 8.89 -17.02
C GLU A 54 3.50 9.15 -15.55
N PHE A 55 4.18 8.52 -14.59
CA PHE A 55 3.79 8.56 -13.18
C PHE A 55 3.98 9.96 -12.57
N ASN A 56 2.93 10.78 -12.65
CA ASN A 56 2.88 12.12 -12.10
C ASN A 56 1.54 12.38 -11.37
N PRO A 57 1.39 11.91 -10.12
CA PRO A 57 0.14 12.02 -9.38
C PRO A 57 -0.07 13.43 -8.79
N THR A 58 -0.45 14.37 -9.65
CA THR A 58 -0.61 15.80 -9.32
C THR A 58 -1.67 16.11 -8.25
N ALA A 59 -2.62 15.19 -8.02
CA ALA A 59 -3.66 15.30 -7.00
C ALA A 59 -3.37 14.48 -5.73
N TYR A 60 -2.14 13.99 -5.55
CA TYR A 60 -1.77 13.23 -4.36
C TYR A 60 -1.75 14.11 -3.10
N ASP A 61 -2.75 13.91 -2.24
CA ASP A 61 -2.81 14.51 -0.90
C ASP A 61 -2.97 13.43 0.19
N PRO A 62 -1.87 12.97 0.80
CA PRO A 62 -1.94 11.97 1.86
C PRO A 62 -2.60 12.49 3.14
N LYS A 63 -2.72 13.81 3.34
CA LYS A 63 -3.46 14.37 4.49
C LYS A 63 -4.95 14.11 4.33
N ALA A 64 -5.49 14.26 3.12
CA ALA A 64 -6.87 13.90 2.82
C ALA A 64 -7.11 12.40 3.05
N TRP A 65 -6.17 11.54 2.64
CA TRP A 65 -6.27 10.09 2.87
C TRP A 65 -6.27 9.76 4.37
N ALA A 66 -5.37 10.35 5.14
CA ALA A 66 -5.30 10.17 6.59
C ALA A 66 -6.56 10.70 7.30
N ALA A 67 -7.10 11.84 6.85
CA ALA A 67 -8.35 12.40 7.37
C ALA A 67 -9.53 11.45 7.12
N ALA A 68 -9.63 10.89 5.92
CA ALA A 68 -10.65 9.89 5.58
C ALA A 68 -10.49 8.61 6.42
N ALA A 69 -9.27 8.09 6.57
CA ALA A 69 -8.96 6.94 7.42
C ALA A 69 -9.47 7.15 8.87
N LYS A 70 -9.12 8.32 9.43
CA LYS A 70 -9.50 8.70 10.78
C LYS A 70 -11.01 8.84 10.92
N ALA A 71 -11.68 9.47 9.94
CA ALA A 71 -13.13 9.62 9.93
C ALA A 71 -13.85 8.25 9.87
N ALA A 72 -13.27 7.27 9.16
CA ALA A 72 -13.78 5.90 9.10
C ALA A 72 -13.49 5.07 10.37
N GLY A 73 -12.74 5.61 11.35
CA GLY A 73 -12.38 4.91 12.59
C GLY A 73 -11.15 4.00 12.48
N MET A 74 -10.39 4.06 11.39
CA MET A 74 -9.15 3.31 11.23
C MET A 74 -8.05 3.84 12.15
N ARG A 75 -7.21 2.94 12.67
CA ARG A 75 -6.21 3.23 13.71
C ARG A 75 -4.77 3.08 13.24
N TYR A 76 -4.57 2.37 12.14
CA TYR A 76 -3.27 2.23 11.48
C TYR A 76 -3.45 2.18 9.96
N ALA A 77 -2.35 2.36 9.24
CA ALA A 77 -2.31 2.20 7.79
C ALA A 77 -1.08 1.39 7.38
N VAL A 78 -1.20 0.65 6.29
CA VAL A 78 -0.11 -0.06 5.61
C VAL A 78 -0.09 0.42 4.17
N LEU A 79 1.05 0.92 3.71
CA LEU A 79 1.26 1.39 2.35
C LEU A 79 2.26 0.48 1.65
N THR A 80 1.99 0.15 0.39
CA THR A 80 2.95 -0.52 -0.48
C THR A 80 4.17 0.37 -0.74
N ALA A 81 5.24 0.16 0.04
CA ALA A 81 6.54 0.81 -0.22
C ALA A 81 7.18 0.29 -1.51
N LYS A 82 6.89 -0.98 -1.84
CA LYS A 82 7.29 -1.69 -3.06
C LYS A 82 6.32 -2.84 -3.27
N HIS A 83 5.87 -3.10 -4.50
CA HIS A 83 5.03 -4.25 -4.82
C HIS A 83 5.83 -5.32 -5.58
N HIS A 84 5.16 -6.27 -6.24
CA HIS A 84 5.79 -7.32 -7.03
C HIS A 84 6.43 -6.84 -8.34
N ASP A 85 6.04 -5.67 -8.83
CA ASP A 85 6.55 -5.09 -10.08
C ASP A 85 7.95 -4.46 -9.94
N GLY A 86 8.47 -4.30 -8.72
CA GLY A 86 9.81 -3.78 -8.44
C GLY A 86 9.78 -2.52 -7.60
#